data_AF-G7TDR1-F1
#
_entry.id   AF-G7TDR1-F1
#
_cell.length_a   1.000
_cell.length_b   1.000
_cell.length_c   1.000
_cell.angle_alpha   90.00
_cell.angle_beta   90.00
_cell.angle_gamma   90.00
#
_symmetry.space_group_name_H-M   'P 1'
#
loop_
_entity.id
_entity.type
_entity.pdbx_description
1 polymer ?
#
loop_
_entity_poly.entity_id
_entity_poly.type
_entity_poly.pdbx_seq_one_letter_code
_entity_poly.pdbx_strand_id
1 'polypeptide(L)'
;MPLLALLSRLPHSGEVAVEVEFLADAHGERWHRRFGGIPMHSRLWRDGNRLREHLGAVRFEFSLQADAQSLYWQATRVWAFGWIPLPARWFRQVRCREHADSSRYGFLVDVHLPLVGPFIRYEGWLEPH
;
A
#
# COMPACT_ATOMS: atom_id res chain seq x y z
N MET A 1 20.67 2.03 9.12
CA MET A 1 20.05 1.03 10.01
C MET A 1 18.68 0.62 9.45
N PRO A 2 18.59 -0.43 8.61
CA PRO A 2 17.45 -0.67 7.72
C PRO A 2 16.56 -1.84 8.18
N LEU A 3 16.25 -1.98 9.46
CA LEU A 3 15.46 -3.14 9.94
C LEU A 3 14.02 -3.15 9.40
N LEU A 4 13.44 -1.98 9.10
CA LEU A 4 12.11 -1.87 8.49
C LEU A 4 12.13 -2.16 6.98
N ALA A 5 13.22 -1.85 6.28
CA ALA A 5 13.38 -2.18 4.85
C ALA A 5 13.64 -3.68 4.65
N LEU A 6 14.33 -4.32 5.60
CA LEU A 6 14.54 -5.77 5.58
C LEU A 6 13.25 -6.56 5.88
N LEU A 7 12.30 -5.97 6.62
CA LEU A 7 10.99 -6.56 6.92
C LEU A 7 9.99 -6.40 5.78
N SER A 8 10.13 -5.36 4.94
CA SER A 8 9.33 -5.23 3.73
C SER A 8 9.91 -5.97 2.52
N ARG A 9 11.20 -6.36 2.55
CA ARG A 9 11.90 -7.12 1.50
C ARG A 9 11.61 -6.62 0.08
N LEU A 10 11.39 -5.33 -0.07
CA LEU A 10 11.13 -4.75 -1.38
C LEU A 10 12.47 -4.67 -2.13
N PRO A 11 12.48 -4.97 -3.45
CA PRO A 11 13.70 -4.87 -4.23
C PRO A 11 14.27 -3.45 -4.14
N HIS A 12 15.59 -3.36 -3.96
CA HIS A 12 16.29 -2.07 -4.01
C HIS A 12 16.23 -1.59 -5.46
N SER A 13 15.46 -0.52 -5.71
CA SER A 13 15.41 0.28 -6.94
C SER A 13 15.65 -0.48 -8.27
N GLY A 14 14.59 -0.74 -9.02
CA GLY A 14 14.67 -1.30 -10.37
C GLY A 14 13.28 -1.62 -10.93
N GLU A 15 13.19 -1.84 -12.25
CA GLU A 15 11.99 -2.41 -12.85
C GLU A 15 11.87 -3.87 -12.45
N VAL A 16 10.76 -4.23 -11.83
CA VAL A 16 10.46 -5.61 -11.43
C VAL A 16 9.07 -5.98 -11.89
N ALA A 17 8.90 -7.22 -12.33
CA ALA A 17 7.57 -7.76 -12.59
C ALA A 17 6.76 -7.70 -11.29
N VAL A 18 5.58 -7.09 -11.36
CA VAL A 18 4.61 -7.00 -10.27
C VAL A 18 3.39 -7.78 -10.66
N GLU A 19 3.11 -8.84 -9.93
CA GLU A 19 1.84 -9.56 -10.00
C GLU A 19 0.98 -9.10 -8.83
N VAL A 20 -0.26 -8.71 -9.11
CA VAL A 20 -1.23 -8.38 -8.07
C VAL A 20 -2.48 -9.22 -8.29
N GLU A 21 -2.84 -9.98 -7.27
CA GLU A 21 -4.08 -10.74 -7.20
C GLU A 21 -4.96 -10.16 -6.10
N PHE A 22 -6.19 -9.82 -6.48
CA PHE A 22 -7.21 -9.27 -5.60
C PHE A 22 -8.25 -10.35 -5.28
N LEU A 23 -8.32 -10.75 -4.02
CA LEU A 23 -9.28 -11.72 -3.53
C LEU A 23 -10.26 -11.02 -2.58
N ALA A 24 -11.37 -10.52 -3.13
CA ALA A 24 -12.45 -9.93 -2.33
C ALA A 24 -13.35 -11.01 -1.72
N ASP A 25 -13.69 -10.88 -0.44
CA ASP A 25 -14.66 -11.71 0.27
C ASP A 25 -15.61 -10.86 1.14
N ALA A 26 -16.56 -11.52 1.82
CA ALA A 26 -17.56 -10.85 2.66
C ALA A 26 -16.98 -10.08 3.87
N HIS A 27 -15.70 -10.30 4.20
CA HIS A 27 -15.01 -9.71 5.34
C HIS A 27 -13.89 -8.74 4.94
N GLY A 28 -13.73 -8.46 3.63
CA GLY A 28 -12.75 -7.52 3.11
C GLY A 28 -12.04 -8.05 1.87
N GLU A 29 -10.90 -7.47 1.55
CA GLU A 29 -10.08 -7.81 0.40
C GLU A 29 -8.73 -8.34 0.84
N ARG A 30 -8.29 -9.46 0.28
CA ARG A 30 -6.90 -9.91 0.40
C ARG A 30 -6.18 -9.53 -0.87
N TRP A 31 -5.06 -8.84 -0.70
CA TRP A 31 -4.20 -8.45 -1.80
C TRP A 31 -2.93 -9.29 -1.71
N HIS A 32 -2.71 -10.10 -2.73
CA HIS A 32 -1.49 -10.87 -2.89
C HIS A 32 -0.65 -10.18 -3.96
N ARG A 33 0.43 -9.55 -3.54
CA ARG A 33 1.33 -8.82 -4.42
C ARG A 33 2.65 -9.57 -4.47
N ARG A 34 3.23 -9.77 -5.66
CA ARG A 34 4.55 -10.39 -5.81
C ARG A 34 5.45 -9.43 -6.57
N PHE A 35 6.47 -8.92 -5.89
CA PHE A 35 7.43 -7.96 -6.45
C PHE A 35 8.74 -8.67 -6.76
N GLY A 36 9.06 -8.89 -8.03
CA GLY A 36 10.31 -9.56 -8.41
C GLY A 36 10.49 -10.93 -7.76
N GLY A 37 9.38 -11.67 -7.57
CA GLY A 37 9.37 -12.97 -6.89
C GLY A 37 9.20 -12.92 -5.37
N ILE A 38 9.16 -11.75 -4.76
CA ILE A 38 8.99 -11.59 -3.31
C ILE A 38 7.50 -11.41 -2.98
N PRO A 39 6.88 -12.36 -2.26
CA PRO A 39 5.46 -12.27 -1.91
C PRO A 39 5.23 -11.25 -0.80
N MET A 40 4.18 -10.45 -0.99
CA MET A 40 3.69 -9.44 -0.07
C MET A 40 2.16 -9.61 0.03
N HIS A 41 1.69 -10.02 1.20
CA HIS A 41 0.27 -10.22 1.47
C HIS A 41 -0.24 -9.12 2.37
N SER A 42 -1.30 -8.43 1.93
CA SER A 42 -2.06 -7.54 2.79
C SER A 42 -3.53 -7.91 2.83
N ARG A 43 -4.18 -7.55 3.93
CA ARG A 43 -5.63 -7.69 4.10
C ARG A 43 -6.23 -6.32 4.34
N LEU A 44 -7.17 -5.95 3.51
CA LEU A 44 -7.90 -4.71 3.58
C LEU A 44 -9.34 -5.00 4.03
N TRP A 45 -9.91 -4.13 4.84
CA TRP A 45 -11.33 -4.18 5.17
C TRP A 45 -11.83 -2.78 5.47
N ARG A 46 -13.12 -2.56 5.21
CA ARG A 46 -13.78 -1.32 5.57
C ARG A 46 -14.09 -1.32 7.06
N ASP A 47 -13.73 -0.23 7.74
CA ASP A 47 -14.11 0.03 9.13
C ASP A 47 -14.77 1.42 9.21
N GLY A 48 -16.10 1.43 9.23
CA GLY A 48 -16.91 2.65 9.14
C GLY A 48 -16.68 3.38 7.82
N ASN A 49 -16.18 4.62 7.90
CA ASN A 49 -15.83 5.45 6.73
C ASN A 49 -14.33 5.44 6.40
N ARG A 50 -13.58 4.50 6.96
CA ARG A 50 -12.14 4.35 6.76
C ARG A 50 -11.84 2.97 6.20
N LEU A 51 -10.73 2.86 5.50
CA LEU A 51 -10.22 1.59 5.03
C LEU A 51 -9.03 1.19 5.91
N ARG A 52 -9.02 -0.03 6.43
CA ARG A 52 -7.89 -0.56 7.19
C ARG A 52 -7.16 -1.59 6.36
N GLU A 53 -5.85 -1.49 6.32
CA GLU A 53 -4.97 -2.46 5.69
C GLU A 53 -4.05 -3.07 6.75
N HIS A 54 -3.92 -4.39 6.75
CA HIS A 54 -2.97 -5.12 7.57
C HIS A 54 -1.93 -5.76 6.67
N LEU A 55 -0.69 -5.31 6.82
CA LEU A 55 0.47 -5.73 6.05
C LEU A 55 1.54 -6.26 7.02
N GLY A 56 1.63 -7.59 7.14
CA GLY A 56 2.55 -8.24 8.06
C GLY A 56 2.35 -7.78 9.51
N ALA A 57 3.38 -7.15 10.10
CA ALA A 57 3.31 -6.63 11.46
C ALA A 57 2.74 -5.20 11.55
N VAL A 58 2.37 -4.57 10.43
CA VAL A 58 1.94 -3.17 10.41
C VAL A 58 0.48 -3.09 9.97
N ARG A 59 -0.30 -2.25 10.65
CA ARG A 59 -1.67 -1.94 10.31
C ARG A 59 -1.78 -0.47 9.94
N PHE A 60 -2.41 -0.18 8.82
CA PHE A 60 -2.68 1.16 8.32
C PHE A 60 -4.18 1.42 8.35
N GLU A 61 -4.54 2.68 8.55
CA GLU A 61 -5.88 3.21 8.35
C GLU A 61 -5.78 4.34 7.35
N PHE A 62 -6.55 4.22 6.28
CA PHE A 62 -6.58 5.13 5.16
C PHE A 62 -7.92 5.85 5.09
N SER A 63 -7.84 7.13 4.74
CA SER A 63 -8.95 7.88 4.18
C SER A 63 -8.89 7.78 2.67
N LEU A 64 -9.97 7.31 2.06
CA LEU A 64 -10.14 7.27 0.61
C LEU A 64 -10.78 8.58 0.14
N GLN A 65 -10.24 9.15 -0.93
CA GLN A 65 -10.82 10.29 -1.64
C GLN A 65 -10.85 9.94 -3.11
N ALA A 66 -12.04 9.73 -3.65
CA ALA A 66 -12.23 9.54 -5.08
C ALA A 66 -12.40 10.90 -5.77
N ASP A 67 -11.74 11.05 -6.90
CA ASP A 67 -11.92 12.12 -7.88
C ASP A 67 -12.40 11.49 -9.21
N ALA A 68 -12.82 12.31 -10.17
CA ALA A 68 -13.46 11.88 -11.42
C ALA A 68 -12.68 10.80 -12.21
N GLN A 69 -11.36 10.72 -12.04
CA GLN A 69 -10.48 9.79 -12.76
C GLN A 69 -9.44 9.10 -11.86
N SER A 70 -9.45 9.35 -10.55
CA SER A 70 -8.41 8.86 -9.66
C SER A 70 -8.92 8.60 -8.25
N LEU A 71 -8.44 7.54 -7.62
CA LEU A 71 -8.68 7.23 -6.22
C LEU A 71 -7.40 7.53 -5.43
N TYR A 72 -7.52 8.43 -4.46
CA TYR A 72 -6.44 8.85 -3.59
C TYR A 72 -6.58 8.22 -2.21
N TRP A 73 -5.50 7.64 -1.72
CA TRP A 73 -5.42 7.02 -0.41
C TRP A 73 -4.46 7.81 0.45
N GLN A 74 -4.96 8.28 1.58
CA GLN A 74 -4.16 9.01 2.55
C GLN A 74 -4.12 8.22 3.86
N ALA A 75 -2.92 7.82 4.29
CA ALA A 75 -2.77 7.18 5.60
C ALA A 75 -3.05 8.21 6.70
N THR A 76 -4.02 7.89 7.57
CA THR A 76 -4.41 8.70 8.73
C THR A 76 -3.84 8.16 10.03
N ARG A 77 -3.70 6.83 10.15
CA ARG A 77 -3.20 6.19 11.36
C ARG A 77 -2.46 4.89 11.04
N VAL A 78 -1.44 4.58 11.83
CA VAL A 78 -0.64 3.36 11.65
C VAL A 78 -0.32 2.75 13.01
N TRP A 79 -0.34 1.42 13.09
CA TRP A 79 0.05 0.64 14.25
C TRP A 79 1.11 -0.38 13.88
N ALA A 80 2.16 -0.48 14.69
CA ALA A 80 3.11 -1.58 14.65
C ALA A 80 2.66 -2.71 15.60
N PHE A 81 2.95 -3.95 15.23
CA PHE A 81 2.58 -5.17 15.94
C PHE A 81 1.09 -5.25 16.29
N GLY A 82 0.24 -4.59 15.50
CA GLY A 82 -1.22 -4.53 15.71
C GLY A 82 -1.71 -3.61 16.85
N TRP A 83 -0.83 -3.14 17.74
CA TRP A 83 -1.23 -2.38 18.95
C TRP A 83 -0.40 -1.13 19.27
N ILE A 84 0.83 -0.99 18.77
CA ILE A 84 1.72 0.14 19.09
C ILE A 84 1.37 1.27 18.13
N PRO A 85 0.71 2.35 18.58
CA PRO A 85 0.39 3.46 17.69
C PRO A 85 1.68 4.14 17.24
N LEU A 86 1.90 4.18 15.93
CA LEU A 86 3.00 4.94 15.36
C LEU A 86 2.56 6.41 15.14
N PRO A 87 3.49 7.38 15.25
CA PRO A 87 3.16 8.78 15.02
C PRO A 87 2.57 8.99 13.63
N ALA A 88 1.33 9.48 13.53
CA ALA A 88 0.67 9.72 12.24
C ALA A 88 1.47 10.65 11.31
N ARG A 89 2.26 11.57 11.89
CA ARG A 89 3.20 12.43 11.17
C ARG A 89 4.19 11.64 10.30
N TRP A 90 4.53 10.40 10.68
CA TRP A 90 5.42 9.55 9.90
C TRP A 90 4.81 9.05 8.60
N PHE A 91 3.49 9.03 8.53
CA PHE A 91 2.77 8.45 7.42
C PHE A 91 1.94 9.50 6.65
N ARG A 92 2.09 10.79 6.98
CA ARG A 92 1.48 11.89 6.22
C ARG A 92 1.94 11.94 4.76
N GLN A 93 3.12 11.40 4.47
CA GLN A 93 3.68 11.33 3.13
C GLN A 93 3.46 9.96 2.47
N VAL A 94 2.57 9.12 3.01
CA VAL A 94 2.06 7.93 2.32
C VAL A 94 0.94 8.36 1.39
N ARG A 95 1.20 8.28 0.09
CA ARG A 95 0.26 8.62 -0.97
C ARG A 95 0.15 7.43 -1.89
N CYS A 96 -1.05 6.86 -1.97
CA CYS A 96 -1.39 5.94 -3.05
C CYS A 96 -2.36 6.65 -3.98
N ARG A 97 -2.08 6.60 -5.27
CA ARG A 97 -2.96 7.08 -6.33
C ARG A 97 -3.21 5.94 -7.28
N GLU A 98 -4.48 5.64 -7.45
CA GLU A 98 -4.95 4.70 -8.46
C GLU A 98 -5.70 5.50 -9.51
N HIS A 99 -5.49 5.20 -10.78
CA HIS A 99 -6.16 5.87 -11.88
C HIS A 99 -6.49 4.86 -12.97
N ALA A 100 -7.67 5.02 -13.55
CA ALA A 100 -8.07 4.24 -14.71
C ALA A 100 -7.77 5.08 -15.95
N ASP A 101 -6.83 4.62 -16.79
CA ASP A 101 -6.61 5.19 -18.12
C ASP A 101 -7.12 4.20 -19.15
N SER A 102 -8.34 4.44 -19.64
CA SER A 102 -9.02 3.86 -20.81
C SER A 102 -9.03 2.33 -21.00
N SER A 103 -7.88 1.64 -20.89
CA SER A 103 -7.73 0.17 -20.92
C SER A 103 -6.76 -0.40 -19.87
N ARG A 104 -6.12 0.44 -19.05
CA ARG A 104 -5.10 0.04 -18.07
C ARG A 104 -5.38 0.66 -16.71
N TYR A 105 -5.07 -0.11 -15.67
CA TYR A 105 -5.19 0.35 -14.29
C TYR A 105 -3.82 0.80 -13.80
N GLY A 106 -3.62 2.11 -13.72
CA GLY A 106 -2.37 2.70 -13.26
C GLY A 106 -2.38 2.91 -11.76
N PHE A 107 -1.33 2.47 -11.08
CA PHE A 107 -1.16 2.67 -9.65
C PHE A 107 0.20 3.30 -9.37
N LEU A 108 0.19 4.29 -8.48
CA LEU A 108 1.38 4.93 -7.94
C LEU A 108 1.28 4.86 -6.43
N VAL A 109 2.25 4.20 -5.82
CA VAL A 109 2.38 4.12 -4.36
C VAL A 109 3.70 4.77 -4.00
N ASP A 110 3.63 5.86 -3.25
CA ASP A 110 4.78 6.60 -2.76
C ASP A 110 4.70 6.73 -1.24
N VAL A 111 5.66 6.13 -0.55
CA VAL A 111 5.69 5.99 0.91
C VAL A 111 7.00 6.58 1.40
N HIS A 112 6.92 7.71 2.09
CA HIS A 112 8.05 8.34 2.75
C HIS A 112 7.86 8.29 4.27
N LEU A 113 8.92 7.88 4.97
CA LEU A 113 8.97 7.86 6.43
C LEU A 113 10.02 8.88 6.91
N PRO A 114 9.69 9.82 7.81
CA PRO A 114 10.57 10.93 8.17
C PRO A 114 11.86 10.54 8.90
N LEU A 115 11.98 9.31 9.42
CA LEU A 115 13.20 8.78 10.04
C LEU A 115 14.01 7.86 9.11
N VAL A 116 13.39 7.34 8.05
CA VAL A 116 14.01 6.32 7.17
C VAL A 116 14.28 6.89 5.77
N GLY A 117 13.60 7.98 5.39
CA GLY A 117 13.62 8.52 4.03
C GLY A 117 12.56 7.88 3.13
N PRO A 118 12.72 7.92 1.80
CA PRO A 118 11.84 7.19 0.87
C PRO A 118 11.89 5.70 1.21
N PHE A 119 10.75 5.14 1.63
CA PHE A 119 10.65 3.76 2.06
C PHE A 119 10.32 2.86 0.88
N ILE A 120 9.29 3.23 0.12
CA ILE A 120 8.96 2.57 -1.14
C ILE A 120 8.29 3.57 -2.09
N ARG A 121 8.74 3.56 -3.34
CA ARG A 121 8.02 4.17 -4.43
C ARG A 121 7.94 3.18 -5.57
N TYR A 122 6.73 2.90 -6.04
CA TYR A 122 6.53 2.18 -7.29
C TYR A 122 5.36 2.79 -8.03
N GLU A 123 5.50 2.80 -9.35
CA GLU A 123 4.45 3.13 -10.29
C GLU A 123 4.39 2.02 -11.31
N GLY A 124 3.18 1.71 -11.77
CA GLY A 124 2.99 0.62 -12.70
C GLY A 124 1.60 0.64 -13.31
N TRP A 125 1.46 -0.21 -14.33
CA TRP A 125 0.21 -0.44 -15.03
C TRP A 125 -0.15 -1.91 -14.84
N LEU A 126 -1.36 -2.17 -14.37
CA LEU A 126 -1.98 -3.48 -14.42
C LEU A 126 -2.77 -3.55 -15.72
N GLU A 127 -2.44 -4.55 -16.53
CA GLU A 127 -3.23 -4.93 -17.68
C GLU A 127 -4.32 -5.92 -17.21
N PRO A 128 -5.60 -5.70 -17.55
CA PRO A 128 -6.64 -6.67 -17.25
C PRO A 128 -6.35 -7.94 -18.05
N HIS A 129 -6.14 -9.04 -17.33
CA HIS A 129 -5.80 -10.35 -17.90
C HIS A 129 -7.03 -11.20 -18.18
#